data_AF-A0A9Q3F3Z1-F1
#
_entry.id   AF-A0A9Q3F3Z1-F1
#
_cell.length_a   1.000
_cell.length_b   1.000
_cell.length_c   1.000
_cell.angle_alpha   90.00
_cell.angle_beta   90.00
_cell.angle_gamma   90.00
#
_symmetry.space_group_name_H-M   'P 1'
#
loop_
_entity.id
_entity.type
_entity.pdbx_description
1 polymer ?
#
loop_
_entity_poly.entity_id
_entity_poly.type
_entity_poly.pdbx_seq_one_letter_code
_entity_poly.pdbx_strand_id
1 'polypeptide(L)'
;MKEELIKISFQYREAFASDNEQLGAIKGHEVDIMLNVESPYPPLLRRTAYPASPRAREALESYTNELVKLGTLRKVGHNEEVEITTPVIINWHNDT
;
A
#
# COMPACT_ATOMS: atom_id res chain seq x y z
N MET A 1 35.86 -10.15 14.66
CA MET A 1 34.63 -10.84 14.18
C MET A 1 33.32 -10.18 14.64
N LYS A 2 32.91 -10.21 15.92
CA LYS A 2 31.64 -9.57 16.36
C LYS A 2 31.62 -8.05 16.13
N GLU A 3 32.71 -7.37 16.46
CA GLU A 3 32.84 -5.91 16.29
C GLU A 3 32.88 -5.50 14.82
N GLU A 4 33.51 -6.31 13.96
CA GLU A 4 33.52 -6.09 12.51
C GLU A 4 32.13 -6.26 11.92
N LEU A 5 31.37 -7.28 12.34
CA LEU A 5 29.99 -7.47 11.91
C LEU A 5 29.11 -6.27 12.30
N ILE A 6 29.23 -5.79 13.54
CA ILE A 6 28.49 -4.60 13.99
C ILE A 6 28.86 -3.38 13.14
N LYS A 7 30.15 -3.18 12.83
CA LYS A 7 30.61 -2.11 11.96
C LYS A 7 30.00 -2.19 10.56
N ILE A 8 30.02 -3.38 9.96
CA ILE A 8 29.45 -3.61 8.61
C ILE A 8 27.94 -3.38 8.61
N SER A 9 27.21 -3.96 9.58
CA SER A 9 25.77 -3.77 9.70
C SER A 9 25.38 -2.31 9.92
N PHE A 10 26.17 -1.56 10.70
CA PHE A 10 25.92 -0.13 10.91
C PHE A 10 26.25 0.69 9.65
N GLN A 11 27.34 0.36 8.94
CA GLN A 11 27.74 1.00 7.69
C GLN A 11 26.69 0.82 6.60
N TYR A 12 26.10 -0.37 6.49
CA TYR A 12 25.10 -0.70 5.47
C TYR A 12 23.69 -0.79 6.03
N ARG A 13 23.37 -0.02 7.08
CA ARG A 13 22.06 -0.09 7.75
C ARG A 13 20.87 0.09 6.80
N GLU A 14 21.03 0.91 5.76
CA GLU A 14 20.02 1.20 4.72
C GLU A 14 19.78 0.02 3.76
N ALA A 15 20.65 -0.99 3.77
CA ALA A 15 20.44 -2.22 3.03
C ALA A 15 19.53 -3.22 3.77
N PHE A 16 19.18 -2.94 5.03
CA PHE A 16 18.31 -3.77 5.84
C PHE A 16 16.93 -3.13 5.96
N ALA A 17 15.88 -3.94 5.96
CA ALA A 17 14.53 -3.44 6.18
C ALA A 17 14.37 -2.89 7.60
N SER A 18 13.80 -1.69 7.72
CA SER A 18 13.36 -1.08 8.99
C SER A 18 11.88 -0.73 8.90
N ASP A 19 11.25 -0.67 10.06
CA ASP A 19 9.92 -0.11 10.32
C ASP A 19 9.80 1.41 10.08
N ASN A 20 10.93 2.12 9.97
CA ASN A 20 10.96 3.58 9.81
C ASN A 20 11.16 4.05 8.37
N GLU A 21 11.43 3.13 7.44
CA GLU A 21 11.73 3.45 6.05
C GLU A 21 10.61 2.94 5.12
N GLN A 22 10.34 3.70 4.06
CA GLN A 22 9.32 3.30 3.10
C GLN A 22 9.77 2.07 2.32
N LEU A 23 8.86 1.09 2.18
CA LEU A 23 9.13 -0.09 1.37
C LEU A 23 9.04 0.27 -0.11
N GLY A 24 10.04 -0.15 -0.90
CA GLY A 24 9.94 -0.12 -2.35
C GLY A 24 10.02 1.26 -3.01
N ALA A 25 10.56 2.28 -2.32
CA ALA A 25 10.82 3.61 -2.89
C ALA A 25 12.00 3.62 -3.90
N ILE A 26 12.10 2.58 -4.74
CA ILE A 26 13.10 2.48 -5.80
C ILE A 26 12.62 3.32 -6.99
N LYS A 27 13.18 4.52 -7.11
CA LYS A 27 12.87 5.46 -8.19
C LYS A 27 13.24 4.85 -9.56
N GLY A 28 12.36 5.00 -10.54
CA GLY A 28 12.59 4.54 -11.93
C GLY A 28 12.17 3.10 -12.21
N HIS A 29 11.54 2.43 -11.25
CA HIS A 29 10.97 1.08 -11.39
C HIS A 29 9.45 1.07 -11.24
N GLU A 30 8.80 2.21 -11.49
CA GLU A 30 7.36 2.33 -11.49
C GLU A 30 6.75 1.46 -12.61
N VAL A 31 5.67 0.75 -12.31
CA VAL A 31 4.97 -0.09 -13.28
C VAL A 31 3.74 0.65 -13.77
N ASP A 32 3.67 0.91 -15.08
CA ASP A 32 2.48 1.40 -15.74
C ASP A 32 1.61 0.21 -16.20
N ILE A 33 0.44 0.05 -15.59
CA ILE A 33 -0.49 -1.05 -15.89
C ILE A 33 -1.62 -0.49 -16.74
N MET A 34 -1.49 -0.50 -18.06
CA MET A 34 -2.58 -0.08 -18.94
C MET A 34 -3.69 -1.13 -19.02
N LEU A 35 -4.94 -0.70 -18.86
CA LEU A 35 -6.10 -1.54 -19.15
C LEU A 35 -6.29 -1.67 -20.67
N ASN A 36 -6.74 -2.83 -21.11
CA ASN A 36 -7.10 -3.09 -22.50
C ASN A 36 -8.52 -2.60 -22.86
N VAL A 37 -9.16 -1.84 -21.98
CA VAL A 37 -10.52 -1.30 -22.12
C VAL A 37 -10.52 0.17 -21.72
N GLU A 38 -11.33 0.96 -22.41
CA GLU A 38 -11.55 2.37 -22.11
C GLU A 38 -12.81 2.57 -21.25
N SER A 39 -12.92 3.75 -20.63
CA SER A 39 -14.12 4.15 -19.90
C SER A 39 -15.35 4.19 -20.85
N PRO A 40 -16.54 3.75 -20.41
CA PRO A 40 -16.88 3.29 -19.06
C PRO A 40 -16.40 1.87 -18.76
N TYR A 41 -15.68 1.75 -17.65
CA TYR A 41 -15.15 0.47 -17.18
C TYR A 41 -16.25 -0.56 -16.88
N PRO A 42 -16.00 -1.86 -17.09
CA PRO A 42 -16.97 -2.92 -16.79
C PRO A 42 -17.47 -2.82 -15.34
N PRO A 43 -18.78 -3.03 -15.08
CA PRO A 43 -19.34 -3.01 -13.72
C PRO A 43 -18.65 -3.97 -12.75
N LEU A 44 -18.03 -5.03 -13.28
CA LEU A 44 -17.26 -6.01 -12.53
C LEU A 44 -16.10 -5.38 -11.72
N LEU A 45 -15.54 -4.28 -12.21
CA LEU A 45 -14.47 -3.55 -11.52
C LEU A 45 -14.98 -2.67 -10.37
N ARG A 46 -16.31 -2.44 -10.30
CA ARG A 46 -16.96 -1.61 -9.27
C ARG A 46 -17.67 -2.45 -8.20
N ARG A 47 -17.07 -3.58 -7.81
CA ARG A 47 -17.63 -4.42 -6.75
C ARG A 47 -17.39 -3.77 -5.39
N THR A 48 -18.42 -3.76 -4.55
CA THR A 48 -18.28 -3.42 -3.14
C THR A 48 -17.39 -4.45 -2.45
N ALA A 49 -16.66 -4.00 -1.43
CA ALA A 49 -15.90 -4.91 -0.58
C ALA A 49 -16.86 -5.92 0.08
N TYR A 50 -16.44 -7.18 0.15
CA TYR A 50 -17.18 -8.19 0.89
C TYR A 50 -17.20 -7.83 2.39
N PRO A 51 -18.31 -8.11 3.09
CA PRO A 51 -18.38 -7.86 4.53
C PRO A 51 -17.35 -8.71 5.27
N ALA A 52 -16.56 -8.06 6.11
CA ALA A 52 -15.61 -8.73 7.00
C ALA A 52 -16.24 -8.97 8.38
N SER A 53 -15.84 -10.03 9.07
CA SER A 53 -16.22 -10.22 10.48
C SER A 53 -15.58 -9.13 11.36
N PRO A 54 -16.14 -8.81 12.54
CA PRO A 54 -15.59 -7.77 13.42
C PRO A 54 -14.11 -7.98 13.75
N ARG A 55 -13.75 -9.21 14.12
CA ARG A 55 -12.35 -9.61 14.38
C ARG A 55 -11.45 -9.44 13.15
N ALA A 56 -11.95 -9.78 11.96
CA ALA A 56 -11.18 -9.61 10.73
C ALA A 56 -10.99 -8.11 10.41
N ARG A 57 -12.01 -7.28 10.64
CA ARG A 57 -11.94 -5.84 10.43
C ARG A 57 -10.88 -5.18 11.32
N GLU A 58 -10.84 -5.51 12.60
CA GLU A 58 -9.83 -5.01 13.54
C GLU A 58 -8.40 -5.37 13.10
N ALA A 59 -8.18 -6.62 12.70
CA ALA A 59 -6.88 -7.07 12.21
C ALA A 59 -6.48 -6.35 10.90
N LEU A 60 -7.41 -6.26 9.95
CA LEU A 60 -7.20 -5.56 8.69
C LEU A 60 -6.88 -4.09 8.89
N GLU A 61 -7.54 -3.42 9.83
CA GLU A 61 -7.27 -2.02 10.15
C GLU A 61 -5.86 -1.82 10.69
N SER A 62 -5.40 -2.69 11.60
CA SER A 62 -4.02 -2.67 12.10
C SER A 62 -3.00 -2.79 10.97
N TYR A 63 -3.14 -3.80 10.10
CA TYR A 63 -2.21 -4.00 8.98
C TYR A 63 -2.29 -2.89 7.93
N THR A 64 -3.49 -2.37 7.67
CA THR A 64 -3.67 -1.27 6.72
C THR A 64 -2.94 -0.03 7.20
N ASN A 65 -3.05 0.30 8.49
CA ASN A 65 -2.36 1.44 9.09
C ASN A 65 -0.83 1.28 9.02
N GLU A 66 -0.32 0.08 9.21
CA GLU A 66 1.11 -0.23 9.06
C GLU A 66 1.58 -0.01 7.62
N LEU A 67 0.85 -0.54 6.64
CA LEU A 67 1.18 -0.37 5.22
C LEU A 67 1.08 1.08 4.74
N VAL A 68 0.19 1.88 5.35
CA VAL A 68 0.15 3.34 5.10
C VAL A 68 1.40 4.02 5.67
N LYS A 69 1.84 3.66 6.89
CA LYS A 69 3.07 4.21 7.47
C LYS A 69 4.31 3.87 6.65
N LEU A 70 4.38 2.65 6.12
CA LEU A 70 5.46 2.18 5.25
C LEU A 70 5.41 2.74 3.82
N GLY A 71 4.43 3.60 3.50
CA GLY A 71 4.30 4.22 2.18
C GLY A 71 3.83 3.28 1.07
N THR A 72 3.51 2.02 1.40
CA THR A 72 3.02 1.01 0.45
C THR A 72 1.58 1.29 0.04
N LEU A 73 0.77 1.83 0.95
CA LEU A 73 -0.62 2.20 0.68
C LEU A 73 -0.86 3.69 0.95
N ARG A 74 -1.74 4.30 0.17
CA ARG A 74 -2.17 5.69 0.34
C ARG A 74 -3.68 5.77 0.38
N LYS A 75 -4.21 6.61 1.27
CA LYS A 75 -5.64 6.96 1.29
C LYS A 75 -5.94 7.93 0.16
N VAL A 76 -6.96 7.63 -0.61
CA VAL A 76 -7.48 8.47 -1.70
C VAL A 76 -8.73 9.21 -1.23
N GLY A 77 -8.82 10.50 -1.57
CA GLY A 77 -9.99 11.32 -1.24
C GLY A 77 -11.22 10.93 -2.07
N HIS A 78 -12.42 11.21 -1.56
CA HIS A 78 -13.68 10.83 -2.24
C HIS A 78 -13.81 11.42 -3.66
N ASN A 79 -13.25 12.61 -3.90
CA ASN A 79 -13.29 13.31 -5.19
C ASN A 79 -11.95 13.25 -5.94
N GLU A 80 -10.98 12.49 -5.44
CA GLU A 80 -9.69 12.36 -6.10
C GLU A 80 -9.84 11.38 -7.26
N GLU A 81 -9.65 11.87 -8.49
CA GLU A 81 -9.65 11.04 -9.67
C GLU A 81 -8.35 10.25 -9.71
N VAL A 82 -8.47 8.93 -9.58
CA VAL A 82 -7.32 8.01 -9.66
C VAL A 82 -7.60 7.04 -10.80
N GLU A 83 -6.63 6.88 -11.69
CA GLU A 83 -6.72 5.85 -12.71
C GLU A 83 -6.77 4.47 -12.05
N ILE A 84 -7.64 3.58 -12.55
CA ILE A 84 -7.81 2.21 -12.03
C ILE A 84 -6.47 1.42 -12.03
N THR A 85 -5.54 1.85 -12.87
CA THR A 85 -4.18 1.33 -13.05
C THR A 85 -3.29 1.54 -11.82
N THR A 86 -3.63 2.50 -10.95
CA THR A 86 -2.85 2.81 -9.74
C THR A 86 -3.40 2.03 -8.54
N PRO A 87 -2.62 1.14 -7.91
CA PRO A 87 -3.07 0.43 -6.71
C PRO A 87 -3.26 1.43 -5.55
N VAL A 88 -4.50 1.63 -5.13
CA VAL A 88 -4.87 2.54 -4.03
C VAL A 88 -5.89 1.93 -3.10
N ILE A 89 -5.92 2.36 -1.84
CA ILE A 89 -7.04 2.08 -0.95
C ILE A 89 -8.06 3.22 -1.06
N ILE A 90 -9.26 2.88 -1.50
CA ILE A 90 -10.43 3.74 -1.43
C ILE A 90 -11.18 3.39 -0.13
N ASN A 91 -11.08 4.26 0.87
CA ASN A 91 -11.77 4.03 2.13
C ASN A 91 -13.21 4.55 2.00
N TRP A 92 -14.16 3.65 1.76
CA TRP A 92 -15.59 3.97 1.78
C TRP A 92 -16.09 3.91 3.22
N HIS A 93 -16.15 5.06 3.89
CA HIS A 93 -16.78 5.17 5.20
C HIS A 93 -18.30 5.07 5.03
N ASN A 94 -18.88 3.89 5.29
CA ASN A 94 -20.29 3.78 5.64
C ASN A 94 -20.38 3.71 7.18
N ASP A 95 -20.10 4.83 7.83
CA ASP A 95 -20.49 5.01 9.23
C ASP A 95 -21.82 5.79 9.22
N THR A 96 -22.92 5.03 9.15
CA THR A 96 -24.28 5.46 9.55
C THR A 96 -24.62 4.83 10.88
#